data_AF-A0A9Q5G7P7-F1
#
_entry.id   AF-A0A9Q5G7P7-F1
#
_cell.length_a   1.000
_cell.length_b   1.000
_cell.length_c   1.000
_cell.angle_alpha   90.00
_cell.angle_beta   90.00
_cell.angle_gamma   90.00
#
_symmetry.space_group_name_H-M   'P 1'
#
loop_
_entity.id
_entity.type
_entity.pdbx_description
1 polymer ?
#
loop_
_entity_poly.entity_id
_entity_poly.type
_entity_poly.pdbx_seq_one_letter_code
_entity_poly.pdbx_strand_id
1 'polypeptide(L)'
;MISERLKEVRCSLHFSQKQMTEKVLDRSFYSRVENDCSEISVNDLIKLLHHHRIPVANFLEGFGATSTDVLIFQSQITNTYLNKDVAVLQNLYANANFADAKLSAY
;
A
#
# COMPACT_ATOMS: atom_id res chain seq x y z
N MET A 1 -2.56 7.60 -2.89
CA MET A 1 -2.80 6.97 -4.22
C MET A 1 -1.49 6.49 -4.84
N ILE A 2 -1.50 5.68 -5.91
CA ILE A 2 -0.26 5.17 -6.56
C ILE A 2 0.63 6.31 -7.06
N SER A 3 0.04 7.36 -7.61
CA SER A 3 0.68 8.59 -8.06
C SER A 3 1.49 9.30 -6.96
N GLU A 4 0.87 9.50 -5.80
CA GLU A 4 1.52 10.09 -4.63
C GLU A 4 2.68 9.23 -4.13
N ARG A 5 2.50 7.91 -4.06
CA ARG A 5 3.57 7.00 -3.63
C ARG A 5 4.75 6.98 -4.59
N LEU A 6 4.50 7.03 -5.90
CA LEU A 6 5.55 7.18 -6.91
C LEU A 6 6.37 8.46 -6.67
N LYS A 7 5.69 9.56 -6.36
CA LYS A 7 6.32 10.85 -6.03
C LYS A 7 7.15 10.77 -4.75
N GLU A 8 6.63 10.16 -3.69
CA GLU A 8 7.33 9.94 -2.42
C GLU A 8 8.62 9.12 -2.62
N VAL A 9 8.50 7.98 -3.29
CA VAL A 9 9.63 7.08 -3.55
C VAL A 9 10.68 7.74 -4.42
N ARG A 10 10.25 8.49 -5.45
CA ARG A 10 11.20 9.26 -6.27
C ARG A 10 11.95 10.29 -5.41
N CYS A 11 11.23 11.03 -4.56
CA CYS A 11 11.84 12.04 -3.69
C CYS A 11 12.79 11.41 -2.65
N SER A 12 12.44 10.25 -2.08
CA SER A 12 13.32 9.55 -1.11
C SER A 12 14.61 9.06 -1.76
N LEU A 13 14.58 8.70 -3.05
CA LEU A 13 15.76 8.38 -3.85
C LEU A 13 16.54 9.61 -4.33
N HIS A 14 16.08 10.83 -4.03
CA HIS A 14 16.68 12.09 -4.46
C HIS A 14 16.74 12.24 -5.99
N PHE A 15 15.77 11.64 -6.70
CA PHE A 15 15.72 11.65 -8.15
C PHE A 15 14.81 12.76 -8.69
N SER A 16 15.27 13.39 -9.77
CA SER A 16 14.39 14.13 -10.67
C SER A 16 13.46 13.16 -11.41
N GLN A 17 12.33 13.67 -11.94
CA GLN A 17 11.43 12.87 -12.79
C GLN A 17 12.17 12.25 -13.98
N LYS A 18 13.17 12.95 -14.54
CA LYS A 18 13.98 12.43 -15.65
C LYS A 18 14.84 11.23 -15.23
N GLN A 19 15.46 11.29 -14.05
CA GLN A 19 16.27 10.19 -13.53
C GLN A 19 15.40 8.98 -13.16
N MET A 20 14.22 9.24 -12.59
CA MET A 20 13.27 8.17 -12.25
C MET A 20 12.82 7.38 -13.48
N THR A 21 12.63 8.05 -14.62
CA THR A 21 12.08 7.41 -15.82
C THR A 21 13.14 6.98 -16.82
N GLU A 22 14.42 7.23 -16.55
CA GLU A 22 15.50 7.01 -17.50
C GLU A 22 15.48 5.57 -18.03
N LYS A 23 15.42 5.43 -19.37
CA LYS A 23 15.37 4.13 -20.08
C LYS A 23 14.16 3.24 -19.77
N VAL A 24 13.18 3.71 -18.99
CA VAL A 24 11.96 2.96 -18.67
C VAL A 24 10.72 3.60 -19.27
N LEU A 25 10.50 4.90 -19.01
CA LEU A 25 9.28 5.62 -19.39
C LEU A 25 9.61 6.99 -19.98
N ASP A 26 8.65 7.54 -20.74
CA ASP A 26 8.72 8.95 -21.11
C ASP A 26 8.53 9.83 -19.85
N ARG A 27 9.41 10.83 -19.71
CA ARG A 27 9.39 11.76 -18.57
C ARG A 27 8.09 12.57 -18.52
N SER A 28 7.54 12.96 -19.67
CA SER A 28 6.31 13.76 -19.73
C SER A 28 5.10 12.93 -19.34
N PHE A 29 5.04 11.67 -19.78
CA PHE A 29 4.06 10.70 -19.31
C PHE A 29 4.11 10.52 -17.79
N TYR A 30 5.29 10.24 -17.23
CA TYR A 30 5.44 10.06 -15.78
C TYR A 30 5.09 11.31 -14.98
N SER A 31 5.40 12.51 -15.49
CA SER A 31 4.96 13.76 -14.87
C SER A 31 3.43 13.87 -14.81
N ARG A 32 2.70 13.43 -15.85
CA ARG A 32 1.23 13.37 -15.80
C ARG A 32 0.75 12.36 -14.77
N VAL A 33 1.42 11.22 -14.62
CA VAL A 33 1.10 10.22 -13.58
C VAL A 33 1.25 10.80 -12.18
N GLU A 34 2.36 11.48 -11.88
CA GLU A 34 2.58 12.08 -10.55
C GLU A 34 1.63 13.24 -10.23
N ASN A 35 0.98 13.83 -11.24
CA ASN A 35 0.00 14.90 -11.08
C ASN A 35 -1.44 14.39 -11.28
N ASP A 36 -1.67 13.09 -11.17
CA ASP A 36 -3.00 12.45 -11.31
C ASP A 36 -3.72 12.75 -12.65
N CYS A 37 -2.97 13.16 -13.67
CA CYS A 37 -3.49 13.47 -15.01
C CYS A 37 -3.47 12.25 -15.95
N SER A 38 -2.84 11.14 -15.54
CA SER A 38 -2.76 9.91 -16.32
C SER A 38 -2.57 8.72 -15.39
N GLU A 39 -3.17 7.58 -15.73
CA GLU A 39 -2.93 6.33 -15.01
C GLU A 39 -1.66 5.64 -15.54
N ILE A 40 -0.94 4.97 -14.65
CA ILE A 40 0.18 4.09 -15.01
C ILE A 40 -0.31 2.65 -15.08
N SER A 41 0.08 1.93 -16.14
CA SER A 41 -0.22 0.51 -16.24
C SER A 41 0.57 -0.29 -15.20
N VAL A 42 0.02 -1.42 -14.75
CA VAL A 42 0.74 -2.33 -13.82
C VAL A 42 2.08 -2.76 -14.41
N ASN A 43 2.13 -3.07 -15.70
CA ASN A 43 3.36 -3.46 -16.38
C ASN A 43 4.43 -2.36 -16.33
N ASP A 44 4.05 -1.11 -16.57
CA ASP A 44 4.98 0.03 -16.52
C ASP A 44 5.43 0.34 -15.09
N LEU A 45 4.51 0.22 -14.12
CA LEU A 45 4.85 0.33 -12.70
C LEU A 45 5.88 -0.73 -12.30
N ILE A 46 5.63 -2.00 -12.61
CA ILE A 46 6.56 -3.09 -12.25
C ILE A 46 7.92 -2.90 -12.94
N LYS A 47 7.95 -2.51 -14.22
CA LYS A 47 9.20 -2.21 -14.92
C LYS A 47 9.99 -1.08 -14.24
N LEU A 48 9.31 -0.01 -13.84
CA LEU A 48 9.91 1.13 -13.15
C LEU A 48 10.50 0.73 -11.79
N LEU A 49 9.73 -0.02 -10.98
CA LEU A 49 10.18 -0.50 -9.67
C LEU A 49 11.37 -1.47 -9.82
N HIS A 50 11.30 -2.39 -10.77
CA HIS A 50 12.38 -3.34 -11.05
C HIS A 50 13.66 -2.64 -11.49
N HIS A 51 13.56 -1.62 -12.36
CA HIS A 51 14.71 -0.85 -12.83
C HIS A 51 15.51 -0.22 -11.68
N HIS A 52 14.80 0.33 -10.69
CA HIS A 52 15.40 0.94 -9.49
C HIS A 52 15.59 -0.03 -8.33
N ARG A 53 15.37 -1.33 -8.54
CA ARG A 53 15.47 -2.40 -7.53
C ARG A 53 14.62 -2.14 -6.28
N ILE A 54 13.45 -1.53 -6.47
CA ILE A 54 12.48 -1.30 -5.41
C ILE A 54 11.61 -2.56 -5.27
N PRO A 55 11.61 -3.24 -4.11
CA PRO A 55 10.71 -4.36 -3.91
C PRO A 55 9.25 -3.90 -3.98
N VAL A 56 8.42 -4.61 -4.75
CA VAL A 56 7.00 -4.27 -4.92
C VAL A 56 6.27 -4.23 -3.58
N ALA A 57 6.60 -5.15 -2.66
CA ALA A 57 6.05 -5.17 -1.31
C ALA A 57 6.36 -3.87 -0.54
N ASN A 58 7.60 -3.37 -0.61
CA ASN A 58 7.98 -2.12 0.05
C ASN A 58 7.30 -0.90 -0.60
N PHE A 59 7.13 -0.92 -1.92
CA PHE A 59 6.40 0.13 -2.61
C PHE A 59 4.93 0.20 -2.16
N LEU A 60 4.27 -0.95 -2.05
CA LEU A 60 2.87 -1.08 -1.63
C LEU A 60 2.69 -1.06 -0.11
N GLU A 61 3.74 -0.88 0.67
CA GLU A 61 3.63 -0.73 2.12
C GLU A 61 2.70 0.46 2.46
N GLY A 62 1.69 0.20 3.30
CA GLY A 62 0.65 1.18 3.64
C GLY A 62 -0.53 1.24 2.66
N PHE A 63 -0.51 0.49 1.55
CA PHE A 63 -1.66 0.34 0.65
C PHE A 63 -2.55 -0.84 1.07
N GLY A 64 -3.68 -0.51 1.71
CA GLY A 64 -4.69 -1.48 2.12
C GLY A 64 -4.24 -2.38 3.28
N ALA A 65 -5.20 -3.07 3.91
CA ALA A 65 -4.87 -4.24 4.73
C ALA A 65 -4.44 -5.34 3.76
N THR A 66 -3.15 -5.70 3.78
CA THR A 66 -2.67 -6.83 2.98
C THR A 66 -3.34 -8.11 3.46
N SER A 67 -3.42 -9.14 2.61
CA SER A 67 -3.88 -10.48 3.02
C SER A 67 -3.07 -10.99 4.23
N THR A 68 -1.81 -10.56 4.33
CA THR A 68 -0.92 -10.80 5.47
C THR A 68 -1.44 -10.15 6.75
N ASP A 69 -1.92 -8.90 6.69
CA ASP A 69 -2.51 -8.21 7.84
C ASP A 69 -3.78 -8.93 8.31
N VAL A 70 -4.66 -9.33 7.39
CA VAL A 70 -5.89 -10.08 7.73
C VAL A 70 -5.55 -11.42 8.41
N LEU A 71 -4.55 -12.15 7.91
CA LEU A 71 -4.11 -13.41 8.51
C LEU A 71 -3.43 -13.22 9.87
N ILE A 72 -2.62 -12.18 10.04
CA ILE A 72 -2.01 -11.82 11.33
C ILE A 72 -3.10 -11.47 12.34
N PHE A 73 -4.09 -10.66 11.95
CA PHE A 73 -5.23 -10.30 12.80
C PHE A 73 -6.09 -11.53 13.15
N GLN A 74 -6.39 -12.41 12.20
CA GLN A 74 -7.12 -13.66 12.50
C GLN A 74 -6.38 -14.54 13.50
N SER A 75 -5.06 -14.66 13.34
CA SER A 75 -4.21 -15.40 14.29
C SER A 75 -4.25 -14.77 15.69
N GLN A 76 -4.17 -13.44 15.77
CA GLN A 76 -4.27 -12.71 17.04
C GLN A 76 -5.65 -12.90 17.69
N ILE A 77 -6.75 -12.73 16.96
CA ILE A 77 -8.11 -12.95 17.48
C ILE A 77 -8.26 -14.38 18.00
N THR A 78 -7.82 -15.36 17.22
CA THR A 78 -7.92 -16.79 17.59
C THR A 78 -7.13 -17.09 18.86
N ASN A 79 -5.87 -16.66 18.94
CA ASN A 79 -5.04 -16.89 20.11
C ASN A 79 -5.60 -16.19 21.36
N THR A 80 -6.03 -14.94 21.24
CA THR A 80 -6.59 -14.18 22.37
C THR A 80 -7.91 -14.79 22.86
N TYR A 81 -8.77 -15.26 21.94
CA TYR A 81 -10.00 -15.98 22.29
C TYR A 81 -9.70 -17.27 23.04
N LEU A 82 -8.76 -18.09 22.54
CA LEU A 82 -8.33 -19.32 23.21
C LEU A 82 -7.76 -19.04 24.61
N ASN A 83 -7.05 -17.93 24.76
CA ASN A 83 -6.46 -17.50 26.03
C ASN A 83 -7.46 -16.78 26.97
N LYS A 84 -8.73 -16.60 26.54
CA LYS A 84 -9.79 -15.92 27.29
C LYS A 84 -9.45 -14.49 27.73
N ASP A 85 -8.58 -13.81 26.99
CA ASP A 85 -8.20 -12.43 27.28
C ASP A 85 -9.21 -11.46 26.66
N VAL A 86 -10.30 -11.23 27.40
CA VAL A 86 -11.42 -10.40 26.97
C VAL A 86 -11.01 -8.94 26.76
N ALA A 87 -10.05 -8.43 27.53
CA ALA A 87 -9.60 -7.04 27.43
C ALA A 87 -8.90 -6.78 26.09
N VAL A 88 -8.04 -7.70 25.66
CA VAL A 88 -7.36 -7.60 24.36
C VAL A 88 -8.35 -7.76 23.21
N LEU A 89 -9.35 -8.65 23.31
CA LEU A 89 -10.40 -8.78 22.29
C LEU A 89 -11.22 -7.49 22.13
N GLN A 90 -11.59 -6.84 23.24
CA GLN A 90 -12.33 -5.57 23.20
C GLN A 90 -11.49 -4.46 22.56
N ASN A 91 -10.20 -4.40 22.86
CA ASN A 91 -9.29 -3.42 22.26
C ASN A 91 -9.11 -3.66 20.75
N LEU A 92 -8.93 -4.92 20.34
CA LEU A 92 -8.85 -5.29 18.92
C LEU A 92 -10.13 -4.89 18.18
N TYR A 93 -11.32 -5.11 18.75
CA TYR A 93 -12.59 -4.69 18.15
C TYR A 93 -12.70 -3.17 18.01
N ALA A 94 -12.33 -2.41 19.06
CA ALA A 94 -12.47 -0.96 19.06
C ALA A 94 -11.52 -0.24 18.11
N ASN A 95 -10.32 -0.81 17.89
CA ASN A 95 -9.27 -0.19 17.08
C ASN A 95 -9.14 -0.79 15.67
N ALA A 96 -9.88 -1.85 15.39
CA ALA A 96 -9.89 -2.41 14.06
C ALA A 96 -10.71 -1.53 13.12
N ASN A 97 -10.04 -0.94 12.13
CA ASN A 97 -10.66 -0.11 11.12
C ASN A 97 -11.32 -1.01 10.05
N PHE A 98 -12.41 -1.70 10.43
CA PHE A 98 -13.23 -2.47 9.51
C PHE A 98 -14.53 -1.72 9.20
N ALA A 99 -14.94 -1.73 7.93
CA ALA A 99 -16.34 -1.54 7.61
C ALA A 99 -17.09 -2.78 8.14
N ASP A 100 -17.65 -2.69 9.34
CA ASP A 100 -18.46 -3.76 9.88
C ASP A 100 -19.72 -3.91 9.02
N ALA A 101 -19.79 -5.01 8.26
CA ALA A 101 -20.95 -5.33 7.43
C ALA A 101 -22.23 -5.54 8.27
N LYS A 102 -22.14 -5.68 9.60
CA LYS A 102 -23.30 -5.73 10.51
C LYS A 102 -23.80 -4.36 10.96
N LEU A 103 -22.97 -3.30 10.88
CA LEU A 103 -23.39 -1.93 11.23
C LEU A 103 -24.14 -1.23 10.08
N SER A 104 -24.08 -1.73 8.84
CA SER A 104 -24.87 -1.18 7.73
C SER A 104 -26.31 -1.72 7.67
N ALA A 105 -26.72 -2.56 8.63
CA ALA A 105 -28.01 -3.24 8.66
C ALA A 105 -28.98 -2.70 9.72
N TYR A 106 -28.65 -1.60 10.39
CA TYR A 106 -29.53 -0.90 11.33
C TYR A 106 -29.59 0.60 11.06
#